data_AF-A0A7L0MDX1-F1
#
_entry.id   AF-A0A7L0MDX1-F1
#
_cell.length_a   1.000
_cell.length_b   1.000
_cell.length_c   1.000
_cell.angle_alpha   90.00
_cell.angle_beta   90.00
_cell.angle_gamma   90.00
#
_symmetry.space_group_name_H-M   'P 1'
#
loop_
_entity.id
_entity.type
_entity.pdbx_description
1 polymer ?
#
loop_
_entity_poly.entity_id
_entity_poly.type
_entity_poly.pdbx_seq_one_letter_code
_entity_poly.pdbx_strand_id
1 'polypeptide(L)'
;PEAGRCAYFVERKKRFCKMAPAPGRRFCGEHGQQEEENGRKRIPCPLDPKHTVYEDQLQKHLKKCNSREKPKPVYFVQDINAGLQDVAEIPEKRVPLSSLSKEELENLIIKLKKASNGVEFHLKEQILSHQALQEALNDPKNGESAFKHLKQQASILGNMEKLHLLGPARCFIEFGAGRGKLSHWVDVALQNVEDVQFLLVERATTRFKVDGKHQRRDSIFERLQVDIQHLCLNKVPILEKKKLPVVGMGKHLCGAATDLALRCLVESYAACCDAQNEEPAPKRSRTDQAEVASNNSADNESSKADCKPVAGIVIALCCHHKCDWTHYVGREFFKSVGLGPVEFHCFQRMSSWATCGMRETTNKASASEASEEQTGDTEEHEQAFSKIESGPDTLQGILTVEERKEIGSLCKRLIDHGRIEYLQQRGYKAVLQYYIESAVSLENVLLTAVPSPSLIPEPT
;
A
#
# COMPACT_ATOMS: atom_id res chain seq x y z
N PRO A 1 34.69 -16.00 -16.19
CA PRO A 1 33.78 -16.79 -15.35
C PRO A 1 34.54 -17.57 -14.26
N GLU A 2 34.02 -17.57 -13.03
CA GLU A 2 34.54 -18.44 -11.96
C GLU A 2 34.35 -19.92 -12.31
N ALA A 3 35.27 -20.78 -11.87
CA ALA A 3 35.15 -22.23 -12.06
C ALA A 3 33.86 -22.76 -11.41
N GLY A 4 33.12 -23.61 -12.13
CA GLY A 4 31.84 -24.16 -11.66
C GLY A 4 30.66 -23.18 -11.71
N ARG A 5 30.80 -22.01 -12.35
CA ARG A 5 29.72 -21.02 -12.52
C ARG A 5 29.41 -20.78 -13.99
N CYS A 6 28.19 -20.30 -14.24
CA CYS A 6 27.69 -20.02 -15.59
C CYS A 6 28.55 -18.97 -16.32
N ALA A 7 28.92 -19.29 -17.55
CA ALA A 7 29.76 -18.45 -18.39
C ALA A 7 29.06 -17.23 -19.01
N TYR A 8 27.75 -17.04 -18.76
CA TYR A 8 26.98 -15.92 -19.30
C TYR A 8 27.33 -14.61 -18.61
N PHE A 9 27.63 -13.57 -19.39
CA PHE A 9 27.92 -12.24 -18.87
C PHE A 9 26.62 -11.42 -18.77
N VAL A 10 26.22 -11.04 -17.55
CA VAL A 10 25.00 -10.26 -17.31
C VAL A 10 25.36 -8.78 -17.44
N GLU A 11 25.15 -8.23 -18.63
CA GLU A 11 25.57 -6.88 -19.01
C GLU A 11 25.00 -5.80 -18.06
N ARG A 12 23.71 -5.89 -17.71
CA ARG A 12 23.06 -4.98 -16.75
C ARG A 12 23.75 -4.95 -15.38
N LYS A 13 24.32 -6.07 -14.94
CA LYS A 13 24.97 -6.22 -13.62
C LYS A 13 26.50 -6.18 -13.71
N LYS A 14 27.06 -5.97 -14.90
CA LYS A 14 28.51 -5.97 -15.21
C LYS A 14 29.27 -7.13 -14.55
N ARG A 15 28.68 -8.32 -14.52
CA ARG A 15 29.28 -9.52 -13.91
C ARG A 15 28.81 -10.82 -14.56
N PHE A 16 29.61 -11.87 -14.45
CA PHE A 16 29.19 -13.22 -14.84
C PHE A 16 28.05 -13.75 -13.94
N CYS A 17 27.18 -14.56 -14.53
CA CYS A 17 26.08 -15.21 -13.81
C CYS A 17 26.63 -16.14 -12.72
N LYS A 18 26.15 -15.98 -11.48
CA LYS A 18 26.58 -16.80 -10.33
C LYS A 18 25.88 -18.17 -10.22
N MET A 19 25.01 -18.50 -11.16
CA MET A 19 24.31 -19.79 -11.13
C MET A 19 25.22 -20.93 -11.55
N ALA A 20 25.08 -22.09 -10.89
CA ALA A 20 25.84 -23.27 -11.25
C ALA A 20 25.27 -23.89 -12.54
N PRO A 21 26.11 -24.22 -13.54
CA PRO A 21 25.71 -25.04 -14.66
C PRO A 21 25.54 -26.50 -14.22
N ALA A 22 24.77 -27.27 -14.99
CA ALA A 22 24.74 -28.73 -14.81
C ALA A 22 26.12 -29.35 -15.09
N PRO A 23 26.46 -30.52 -14.53
CA PRO A 23 27.75 -31.18 -14.80
C PRO A 23 28.03 -31.28 -16.30
N GLY A 24 29.20 -30.80 -16.72
CA GLY A 24 29.63 -30.78 -18.13
C GLY A 24 29.11 -29.62 -18.98
N ARG A 25 28.35 -28.66 -18.44
CA ARG A 25 27.83 -27.51 -19.19
C ARG A 25 28.55 -26.20 -18.89
N ARG A 26 28.53 -25.26 -19.84
CA ARG A 26 29.11 -23.92 -19.64
C ARG A 26 28.09 -22.92 -19.10
N PHE A 27 26.79 -23.14 -19.33
CA PHE A 27 25.74 -22.20 -18.91
C PHE A 27 24.72 -22.84 -17.94
N CYS A 28 24.10 -22.01 -17.08
CA CYS A 28 23.01 -22.47 -16.20
C CYS A 28 21.71 -22.68 -16.98
N GLY A 29 20.71 -23.31 -16.35
CA GLY A 29 19.43 -23.63 -17.02
C GLY A 29 18.70 -22.43 -17.66
N GLU A 30 18.92 -21.22 -17.16
CA GLU A 30 18.36 -19.98 -17.73
C GLU A 30 19.13 -19.48 -18.96
N HIS A 31 20.46 -19.54 -18.94
CA HIS A 31 21.33 -19.05 -20.02
C HIS A 31 21.80 -20.14 -20.99
N GLY A 32 21.43 -21.40 -20.77
CA GLY A 32 21.76 -22.55 -21.60
C GLY A 32 21.06 -22.58 -22.96
N GLN A 33 20.30 -21.55 -23.31
CA GLN A 33 19.67 -21.40 -24.63
C GLN A 33 20.70 -21.33 -25.78
N GLN A 34 21.95 -20.99 -25.47
CA GLN A 34 23.05 -20.91 -26.45
C GLN A 34 23.78 -22.25 -26.67
N GLU A 35 23.50 -23.28 -25.87
CA GLU A 35 24.02 -24.63 -26.10
C GLU A 35 22.92 -25.45 -26.78
N GLU A 36 23.18 -25.95 -27.98
CA GLU A 36 22.30 -26.92 -28.65
C GLU A 36 22.21 -28.18 -27.79
N GLU A 37 21.11 -28.31 -27.06
CA GLU A 37 20.90 -29.41 -26.13
C GLU A 37 20.40 -30.64 -26.88
N ASN A 38 21.26 -31.61 -27.21
CA ASN A 38 20.88 -32.96 -27.65
C ASN A 38 19.68 -33.04 -28.64
N GLY A 39 19.59 -32.12 -29.62
CA GLY A 39 18.48 -32.09 -30.59
C GLY A 39 17.11 -31.64 -30.04
N ARG A 40 17.01 -31.18 -28.80
CA ARG A 40 15.77 -30.71 -28.17
C ARG A 40 15.58 -29.22 -28.41
N LYS A 41 14.56 -28.87 -29.20
CA LYS A 41 14.22 -27.48 -29.52
C LYS A 41 13.56 -26.77 -28.33
N ARG A 42 14.08 -25.61 -27.94
CA ARG A 42 13.43 -24.67 -27.02
C ARG A 42 12.68 -23.61 -27.82
N ILE A 43 11.47 -23.29 -27.37
CA ILE A 43 10.62 -22.24 -27.93
C ILE A 43 10.27 -21.22 -26.83
N PRO A 44 10.03 -19.95 -27.18
CA PRO A 44 9.41 -19.00 -26.25
C PRO A 44 8.08 -19.55 -25.73
N CYS A 45 7.79 -19.36 -24.44
CA CYS A 45 6.51 -19.76 -23.90
C CYS A 45 5.38 -18.92 -24.53
N PRO A 46 4.29 -19.53 -25.01
CA PRO A 46 3.19 -18.78 -25.62
C PRO A 46 2.38 -17.97 -24.60
N LEU A 47 2.50 -18.27 -23.30
CA LEU A 47 1.85 -17.50 -22.23
C LEU A 47 2.72 -16.32 -21.74
N ASP A 48 4.04 -16.38 -21.93
CA ASP A 48 4.97 -15.29 -21.60
C ASP A 48 6.29 -15.48 -22.38
N PRO A 49 6.53 -14.67 -23.41
CA PRO A 49 7.75 -14.77 -24.23
C PRO A 49 9.05 -14.50 -23.46
N LYS A 50 9.00 -14.01 -22.22
CA LYS A 50 10.20 -13.73 -21.40
C LYS A 50 10.91 -14.99 -20.91
N HIS A 51 10.27 -16.16 -20.96
CA HIS A 51 10.91 -17.44 -20.66
C HIS A 51 10.70 -18.45 -21.79
N THR A 52 11.56 -19.48 -21.80
CA THR A 52 11.52 -20.53 -22.83
C THR A 52 11.20 -21.89 -22.22
N VAL A 53 10.63 -22.77 -23.05
CA VAL A 53 10.27 -24.14 -22.72
C VAL A 53 10.73 -25.07 -23.83
N TYR A 54 11.05 -26.32 -23.51
CA TYR A 54 11.24 -27.32 -24.57
C TYR A 54 9.92 -27.59 -25.29
N GLU A 55 9.98 -27.63 -26.62
CA GLU A 55 8.83 -27.85 -27.49
C GLU A 55 8.09 -29.16 -27.13
N ASP A 56 8.84 -30.22 -26.85
CA ASP A 56 8.33 -31.53 -26.40
C ASP A 56 7.65 -31.49 -25.01
N GLN A 57 7.93 -30.48 -24.18
CA GLN A 57 7.36 -30.31 -22.85
C GLN A 57 6.33 -29.18 -22.76
N LEU A 58 5.99 -28.52 -23.88
CA LEU A 58 5.09 -27.36 -23.89
C LEU A 58 3.77 -27.66 -23.17
N GLN A 59 3.11 -28.79 -23.48
CA GLN A 59 1.83 -29.14 -22.86
C GLN A 59 1.92 -29.33 -21.33
N LYS A 60 2.99 -29.95 -20.85
CA LYS A 60 3.24 -30.09 -19.40
C LYS A 60 3.55 -28.74 -18.76
N HIS A 61 4.27 -27.88 -19.47
CA HIS A 61 4.58 -26.53 -19.02
C HIS A 61 3.33 -25.64 -18.92
N LEU A 62 2.45 -25.61 -19.92
CA LEU A 62 1.23 -24.79 -19.91
C LEU A 62 0.36 -25.06 -18.67
N LYS A 63 0.33 -26.30 -18.17
CA LYS A 63 -0.38 -26.70 -16.95
C LYS A 63 0.24 -26.18 -15.65
N LYS A 64 1.52 -25.79 -15.65
CA LYS A 64 2.26 -25.31 -14.47
C LYS A 64 2.91 -23.93 -14.67
N CYS A 65 2.66 -23.29 -15.79
CA CYS A 65 3.24 -22.00 -16.13
C CYS A 65 2.73 -20.97 -15.14
N ASN A 66 3.64 -20.17 -14.58
CA ASN A 66 3.28 -19.09 -13.67
C ASN A 66 2.46 -17.99 -14.38
N SER A 67 2.62 -17.86 -15.70
CA SER A 67 1.92 -16.89 -16.55
C SER A 67 0.57 -17.39 -17.05
N ARG A 68 0.14 -18.60 -16.65
CA ARG A 68 -1.22 -19.09 -16.93
C ARG A 68 -2.24 -18.27 -16.15
N GLU A 69 -3.37 -17.96 -16.78
CA GLU A 69 -4.52 -17.37 -16.10
C GLU A 69 -5.04 -18.32 -15.00
N LYS A 70 -5.04 -17.83 -13.76
CA LYS A 70 -5.59 -18.55 -12.62
C LYS A 70 -7.07 -18.21 -12.49
N PRO A 71 -7.91 -19.14 -12.00
CA PRO A 71 -9.29 -18.82 -11.68
C PRO A 71 -9.32 -17.66 -10.69
N LYS A 72 -10.13 -16.65 -11.00
CA LYS A 72 -10.29 -15.47 -10.16
C LYS A 72 -11.00 -15.88 -8.86
N PRO A 73 -10.53 -15.44 -7.69
CA PRO A 73 -11.17 -15.78 -6.41
C PRO A 73 -12.54 -15.13 -6.28
N VAL A 74 -13.38 -15.64 -5.36
CA VAL A 74 -14.76 -15.15 -5.14
C VAL A 74 -14.83 -13.66 -4.77
N TYR A 75 -13.79 -13.14 -4.14
CA TYR A 75 -13.65 -11.74 -3.76
C TYR A 75 -13.09 -10.84 -4.86
N PHE A 76 -12.93 -11.36 -6.09
CA PHE A 76 -12.56 -10.57 -7.26
C PHE A 76 -13.82 -9.96 -7.89
N VAL A 77 -13.89 -8.63 -7.90
CA VAL A 77 -14.86 -7.86 -8.70
C VAL A 77 -14.07 -6.84 -9.51
N GLN A 78 -14.10 -6.98 -10.83
CA GLN A 78 -13.31 -6.14 -11.72
C GLN A 78 -13.60 -4.66 -11.48
N ASP A 79 -12.53 -3.88 -11.35
CA ASP A 79 -12.53 -2.42 -11.21
C ASP A 79 -13.40 -1.81 -10.10
N ILE A 80 -13.85 -2.60 -9.11
CA ILE A 80 -14.73 -2.13 -8.04
C ILE A 80 -14.15 -0.95 -7.26
N ASN A 81 -12.82 -0.91 -7.09
CA ASN A 81 -12.15 0.18 -6.39
C ASN A 81 -11.42 1.14 -7.33
N ALA A 82 -11.58 1.02 -8.66
CA ALA A 82 -10.85 1.84 -9.63
C ALA A 82 -11.26 3.34 -9.59
N GLY A 83 -12.44 3.66 -9.05
CA GLY A 83 -12.98 5.03 -9.05
C GLY A 83 -13.70 5.38 -10.35
N LEU A 84 -14.09 6.66 -10.48
CA LEU A 84 -14.80 7.15 -11.67
C LEU A 84 -13.89 7.13 -12.91
N GLN A 85 -14.28 6.36 -13.92
CA GLN A 85 -13.68 6.35 -15.25
C GLN A 85 -14.30 7.46 -16.11
N ASP A 86 -14.15 8.71 -15.69
CA ASP A 86 -14.57 9.82 -16.55
C ASP A 86 -13.46 10.09 -17.57
N VAL A 87 -13.57 9.40 -18.73
CA VAL A 87 -12.56 9.42 -19.80
C VAL A 87 -12.32 10.85 -20.31
N ALA A 88 -13.30 11.75 -20.17
CA ALA A 88 -13.22 13.15 -20.55
C ALA A 88 -12.24 13.98 -19.70
N GLU A 89 -11.89 13.53 -18.48
CA GLU A 89 -10.98 14.24 -17.58
C GLU A 89 -9.51 13.82 -17.73
N ILE A 90 -9.17 12.85 -18.58
CA ILE A 90 -7.79 12.34 -18.66
C ILE A 90 -7.09 13.00 -19.87
N PRO A 91 -6.07 13.85 -19.67
CA PRO A 91 -5.36 14.48 -20.79
C PRO A 91 -4.71 13.41 -21.67
N GLU A 92 -5.00 13.42 -22.97
CA GLU A 92 -4.44 12.47 -23.96
C GLU A 92 -2.90 12.53 -24.04
N LYS A 93 -2.28 13.65 -23.62
CA LYS A 93 -0.82 13.82 -23.58
C LYS A 93 -0.36 14.34 -22.22
N ARG A 94 0.46 13.53 -21.54
CA ARG A 94 1.18 13.94 -20.31
C ARG A 94 2.43 14.72 -20.71
N VAL A 95 2.50 16.00 -20.35
CA VAL A 95 3.67 16.84 -20.61
C VAL A 95 4.75 16.55 -19.56
N PRO A 96 6.00 16.21 -19.95
CA PRO A 96 7.12 16.09 -19.02
C PRO A 96 7.39 17.40 -18.26
N LEU A 97 7.78 17.33 -16.98
CA LEU A 97 8.18 18.55 -16.24
C LEU A 97 9.35 19.28 -16.90
N SER A 98 10.25 18.54 -17.57
CA SER A 98 11.42 19.08 -18.26
C SER A 98 11.10 19.90 -19.50
N SER A 99 9.88 19.78 -20.05
CA SER A 99 9.45 20.58 -21.20
C SER A 99 8.68 21.85 -20.82
N LEU A 100 8.47 22.10 -19.53
CA LEU A 100 7.82 23.32 -19.06
C LEU A 100 8.78 24.51 -19.16
N SER A 101 8.28 25.62 -19.68
CA SER A 101 8.95 26.91 -19.61
C SER A 101 9.00 27.44 -18.17
N LYS A 102 9.88 28.42 -17.93
CA LYS A 102 9.99 29.09 -16.63
C LYS A 102 8.67 29.71 -16.18
N GLU A 103 7.96 30.37 -17.09
CA GLU A 103 6.67 31.02 -16.81
C GLU A 103 5.58 29.99 -16.47
N GLU A 104 5.52 28.87 -17.19
CA GLU A 104 4.57 27.79 -16.88
C GLU A 104 4.82 27.19 -15.50
N LEU A 105 6.10 26.99 -15.13
CA LEU A 105 6.45 26.51 -13.81
C LEU A 105 6.07 27.49 -12.70
N GLU A 106 6.36 28.78 -12.88
CA GLU A 106 6.00 29.83 -11.93
C GLU A 106 4.47 29.89 -11.75
N ASN A 107 3.71 29.80 -12.85
CA ASN A 107 2.25 29.74 -12.82
C ASN A 107 1.73 28.50 -12.06
N LEU A 108 2.36 27.33 -12.24
CA LEU A 108 2.02 26.13 -11.46
C LEU A 108 2.29 26.31 -9.96
N ILE A 109 3.41 26.95 -9.59
CA ILE A 109 3.75 27.24 -8.20
C ILE A 109 2.76 28.25 -7.61
N ILE A 110 2.33 29.26 -8.36
CA ILE A 110 1.29 30.22 -7.93
C ILE A 110 -0.03 29.49 -7.69
N LYS A 111 -0.46 28.62 -8.61
CA LYS A 111 -1.66 27.78 -8.45
C LYS A 111 -1.56 26.90 -7.20
N LEU A 112 -0.42 26.25 -6.99
CA LEU A 112 -0.16 25.43 -5.80
C LEU A 112 -0.28 26.25 -4.52
N LYS A 113 0.41 27.39 -4.43
CA LYS A 113 0.35 28.28 -3.26
C LYS A 113 -1.06 28.81 -3.02
N LYS A 114 -1.80 29.17 -4.07
CA LYS A 114 -3.19 29.63 -3.98
C LYS A 114 -4.13 28.53 -3.48
N ALA A 115 -4.03 27.33 -4.03
CA ALA A 115 -4.81 26.17 -3.59
C ALA A 115 -4.48 25.75 -2.15
N SER A 116 -3.26 26.07 -1.72
CA SER A 116 -2.80 25.86 -0.36
C SER A 116 -3.19 26.99 0.62
N ASN A 117 -3.67 28.14 0.14
CA ASN A 117 -4.06 29.24 1.01
C ASN A 117 -5.39 28.91 1.70
N GLY A 118 -5.41 29.01 3.03
CA GLY A 118 -6.59 28.70 3.85
C GLY A 118 -6.71 27.23 4.27
N VAL A 119 -5.79 26.37 3.83
CA VAL A 119 -5.68 24.99 4.31
C VAL A 119 -4.61 24.92 5.39
N GLU A 120 -4.98 24.42 6.57
CA GLU A 120 -4.04 24.21 7.66
C GLU A 120 -3.21 22.94 7.41
N PHE A 121 -2.00 23.11 6.85
CA PHE A 121 -1.06 22.01 6.64
C PHE A 121 -0.15 21.71 7.84
N HIS A 122 -0.39 22.35 9.00
CA HIS A 122 0.43 22.15 10.19
C HIS A 122 0.23 20.74 10.74
N LEU A 123 1.20 19.88 10.51
CA LEU A 123 1.20 18.53 11.07
C LEU A 123 1.80 18.54 12.47
N LYS A 124 1.05 17.99 13.42
CA LYS A 124 1.57 17.74 14.76
C LYS A 124 2.56 16.58 14.74
N GLU A 125 3.60 16.70 15.54
CA GLU A 125 4.48 15.57 15.83
C GLU A 125 3.77 14.59 16.77
N GLN A 126 3.71 13.33 16.37
CA GLN A 126 3.14 12.23 17.14
C GLN A 126 3.99 10.98 16.96
N ILE A 127 5.23 11.11 17.41
CA ILE A 127 6.24 10.06 17.36
C ILE A 127 6.05 9.19 18.60
N LEU A 128 5.41 8.05 18.41
CA LEU A 128 5.15 7.07 19.47
C LEU A 128 6.02 5.83 19.23
N SER A 129 6.06 4.92 20.19
CA SER A 129 6.71 3.62 20.05
C SER A 129 6.00 2.59 20.89
N HIS A 130 5.62 1.47 20.28
CA HIS A 130 4.90 0.40 20.96
C HIS A 130 5.86 -0.61 21.61
N GLN A 131 5.52 -1.07 22.81
CA GLN A 131 6.35 -1.99 23.61
C GLN A 131 6.68 -3.31 22.89
N ALA A 132 5.77 -3.81 22.05
CA ALA A 132 5.94 -5.07 21.31
C ALA A 132 7.20 -5.12 20.42
N LEU A 133 7.78 -3.98 20.05
CA LEU A 133 9.00 -3.91 19.24
C LEU A 133 10.25 -3.55 20.04
N GLN A 134 10.18 -3.32 21.36
CA GLN A 134 11.33 -2.86 22.14
C GLN A 134 12.52 -3.82 22.07
N GLU A 135 12.30 -5.12 22.25
CA GLU A 135 13.36 -6.12 22.13
C GLU A 135 13.99 -6.12 20.73
N ALA A 136 13.15 -6.10 19.70
CA ALA A 136 13.61 -6.09 18.31
C ALA A 136 14.35 -4.80 17.95
N LEU A 137 13.96 -3.65 18.50
CA LEU A 137 14.66 -2.38 18.30
C LEU A 137 16.04 -2.35 18.95
N ASN A 138 16.21 -3.07 20.06
CA ASN A 138 17.45 -3.11 20.83
C ASN A 138 18.38 -4.26 20.40
N ASP A 139 18.00 -5.10 19.44
CA ASP A 139 18.86 -6.17 18.94
C ASP A 139 20.04 -5.58 18.14
N PRO A 140 21.29 -5.75 18.62
CA PRO A 140 22.49 -5.18 17.99
C PRO A 140 22.81 -5.81 16.62
N LYS A 141 22.14 -6.90 16.24
CA LYS A 141 22.31 -7.54 14.93
C LYS A 141 21.56 -6.82 13.81
N ASN A 142 20.70 -5.86 14.14
CA ASN A 142 19.99 -5.10 13.13
C ASN A 142 20.91 -4.10 12.43
N GLY A 143 21.01 -4.20 11.11
CA GLY A 143 21.55 -3.10 10.30
C GLY A 143 20.62 -1.89 10.26
N GLU A 144 21.13 -0.75 9.80
CA GLU A 144 20.41 0.54 9.75
C GLU A 144 19.05 0.47 9.03
N SER A 145 18.98 -0.26 7.91
CA SER A 145 17.74 -0.45 7.15
C SER A 145 16.67 -1.20 7.96
N ALA A 146 17.07 -2.27 8.66
CA ALA A 146 16.17 -3.02 9.53
C ALA A 146 15.68 -2.14 10.69
N PHE A 147 16.59 -1.40 11.31
CA PHE A 147 16.28 -0.47 12.40
C PHE A 147 15.30 0.63 11.99
N LYS A 148 15.51 1.27 10.82
CA LYS A 148 14.57 2.24 10.22
C LYS A 148 13.18 1.63 10.07
N HIS A 149 13.09 0.41 9.54
CA HIS A 149 11.80 -0.25 9.36
C HIS A 149 11.13 -0.62 10.69
N LEU A 150 11.88 -1.06 11.69
CA LEU A 150 11.37 -1.37 13.02
C LEU A 150 10.85 -0.11 13.70
N LYS A 151 11.60 1.01 13.69
CA LYS A 151 11.13 2.29 14.24
C LYS A 151 9.82 2.75 13.60
N GLN A 152 9.71 2.64 12.28
CA GLN A 152 8.46 2.97 11.58
C GLN A 152 7.30 2.08 12.04
N GLN A 153 7.51 0.77 12.17
CA GLN A 153 6.45 -0.15 12.63
C GLN A 153 6.06 0.11 14.08
N ALA A 154 7.04 0.35 14.95
CA ALA A 154 6.82 0.64 16.37
C ALA A 154 5.96 1.89 16.56
N SER A 155 6.23 2.94 15.78
CA SER A 155 5.43 4.16 15.84
C SER A 155 4.03 4.01 15.25
N ILE A 156 3.87 3.27 14.14
CA ILE A 156 2.54 2.95 13.60
C ILE A 156 1.70 2.23 14.67
N LEU A 157 2.26 1.21 15.34
CA LEU A 157 1.56 0.49 16.40
C LEU A 157 1.25 1.39 17.61
N GLY A 158 2.18 2.27 18.02
CA GLY A 158 1.93 3.20 19.13
C GLY A 158 0.78 4.16 18.82
N ASN A 159 0.66 4.57 17.56
CA ASN A 159 -0.48 5.37 17.08
C ASN A 159 -1.79 4.56 17.05
N MET A 160 -1.75 3.28 16.65
CA MET A 160 -2.91 2.39 16.72
C MET A 160 -3.39 2.18 18.16
N GLU A 161 -2.47 2.02 19.11
CA GLU A 161 -2.76 1.90 20.54
C GLU A 161 -3.42 3.16 21.09
N LYS A 162 -2.85 4.35 20.79
CA LYS A 162 -3.43 5.65 21.18
C LYS A 162 -4.85 5.87 20.65
N LEU A 163 -5.14 5.33 19.47
CA LEU A 163 -6.47 5.39 18.85
C LEU A 163 -7.40 4.26 19.32
N HIS A 164 -6.97 3.45 20.29
CA HIS A 164 -7.70 2.30 20.81
C HIS A 164 -8.08 1.26 19.74
N LEU A 165 -7.28 1.16 18.66
CA LEU A 165 -7.49 0.22 17.55
C LEU A 165 -6.89 -1.17 17.81
N LEU A 166 -5.97 -1.29 18.77
CA LEU A 166 -5.46 -2.57 19.24
C LEU A 166 -6.38 -3.11 20.34
N GLY A 167 -7.19 -4.14 20.04
CA GLY A 167 -8.19 -4.67 20.95
C GLY A 167 -8.93 -5.89 20.37
N PRO A 168 -9.80 -6.53 21.17
CA PRO A 168 -10.47 -7.78 20.81
C PRO A 168 -11.51 -7.60 19.71
N ALA A 169 -11.94 -8.72 19.13
CA ALA A 169 -13.03 -8.78 18.16
C ALA A 169 -12.79 -7.86 16.96
N ARG A 170 -11.60 -7.93 16.34
CA ARG A 170 -11.21 -7.08 15.21
C ARG A 170 -10.57 -7.87 14.08
N CYS A 171 -10.81 -7.40 12.86
CA CYS A 171 -10.10 -7.86 11.68
C CYS A 171 -9.13 -6.78 11.17
N PHE A 172 -7.83 -7.08 11.20
CA PHE A 172 -6.79 -6.19 10.69
C PHE A 172 -6.49 -6.52 9.24
N ILE A 173 -6.60 -5.53 8.35
CA ILE A 173 -6.31 -5.69 6.92
C ILE A 173 -5.03 -4.93 6.59
N GLU A 174 -3.95 -5.64 6.28
CA GLU A 174 -2.71 -5.05 5.79
C GLU A 174 -2.75 -4.95 4.26
N PHE A 175 -2.92 -3.73 3.75
CA PHE A 175 -2.84 -3.46 2.32
C PHE A 175 -1.38 -3.29 1.88
N GLY A 176 -1.00 -3.94 0.78
CA GLY A 176 0.38 -3.96 0.31
C GLY A 176 1.29 -4.70 1.29
N ALA A 177 0.82 -5.85 1.78
CA ALA A 177 1.44 -6.52 2.91
C ALA A 177 2.89 -6.96 2.65
N GLY A 178 3.29 -7.22 1.40
CA GLY A 178 4.61 -7.71 1.05
C GLY A 178 5.04 -8.90 1.93
N ARG A 179 6.02 -8.65 2.82
CA ARG A 179 6.53 -9.64 3.77
C ARG A 179 5.67 -9.85 5.04
N GLY A 180 4.53 -9.17 5.20
CA GLY A 180 3.59 -9.32 6.33
C GLY A 180 4.12 -8.85 7.68
N LYS A 181 5.15 -7.98 7.69
CA LYS A 181 5.83 -7.56 8.94
C LYS A 181 4.92 -6.69 9.82
N LEU A 182 4.03 -5.87 9.26
CA LEU A 182 3.18 -5.02 10.09
C LEU A 182 2.15 -5.86 10.83
N SER A 183 1.44 -6.76 10.13
CA SER A 183 0.50 -7.71 10.76
C SER A 183 1.20 -8.57 11.81
N HIS A 184 2.44 -9.02 11.55
CA HIS A 184 3.21 -9.77 12.52
C HIS A 184 3.38 -9.02 13.85
N TRP A 185 3.74 -7.74 13.81
CA TRP A 185 3.91 -6.96 15.03
C TRP A 185 2.59 -6.64 15.72
N VAL A 186 1.51 -6.45 14.96
CA VAL A 186 0.18 -6.26 15.54
C VAL A 186 -0.27 -7.53 16.28
N ASP A 187 -0.01 -8.72 15.72
CA ASP A 187 -0.22 -10.00 16.42
C ASP A 187 0.62 -10.13 17.70
N VAL A 188 1.90 -9.73 17.64
CA VAL A 188 2.77 -9.71 18.83
C VAL A 188 2.21 -8.75 19.90
N ALA A 189 1.65 -7.61 19.50
CA ALA A 189 1.01 -6.66 20.42
C ALA A 189 -0.30 -7.20 21.02
N LEU A 190 -0.97 -8.12 20.32
CA LEU A 190 -2.29 -8.66 20.68
C LEU A 190 -2.22 -10.10 21.23
N GLN A 191 -1.06 -10.57 21.70
CA GLN A 191 -0.85 -11.97 22.12
C GLN A 191 -1.85 -12.52 23.14
N ASN A 192 -2.47 -11.66 23.95
CA ASN A 192 -3.44 -12.04 25.00
C ASN A 192 -4.86 -11.58 24.67
N VAL A 193 -5.13 -11.28 23.40
CA VAL A 193 -6.40 -10.72 22.95
C VAL A 193 -7.12 -11.74 22.08
N GLU A 194 -8.37 -12.03 22.45
CA GLU A 194 -9.19 -13.02 21.75
C GLU A 194 -9.89 -12.42 20.51
N ASP A 195 -10.28 -13.31 19.62
CA ASP A 195 -11.06 -13.03 18.41
C ASP A 195 -10.41 -11.98 17.47
N VAL A 196 -9.13 -12.18 17.17
CA VAL A 196 -8.36 -11.35 16.25
C VAL A 196 -8.16 -12.07 14.93
N GLN A 197 -8.37 -11.35 13.83
CA GLN A 197 -8.16 -11.84 12.47
C GLN A 197 -7.23 -10.92 11.70
N PHE A 198 -6.45 -11.50 10.78
CA PHE A 198 -5.50 -10.81 9.94
C PHE A 198 -5.72 -11.17 8.47
N LEU A 199 -5.95 -10.16 7.65
CA LEU A 199 -6.03 -10.26 6.20
C LEU A 199 -4.89 -9.51 5.54
N LEU A 200 -4.04 -10.23 4.82
CA LEU A 200 -2.87 -9.67 4.15
C LEU A 200 -3.17 -9.58 2.65
N VAL A 201 -3.33 -8.36 2.15
CA VAL A 201 -3.63 -8.10 0.73
C VAL A 201 -2.35 -7.75 0.00
N GLU A 202 -2.00 -8.55 -1.02
CA GLU A 202 -0.80 -8.35 -1.82
C GLU A 202 -1.04 -8.80 -3.26
N ARG A 203 -0.52 -8.04 -4.22
CA ARG A 203 -0.60 -8.39 -5.64
C ARG A 203 0.47 -9.40 -6.05
N ALA A 204 1.67 -9.27 -5.47
CA ALA A 204 2.83 -10.09 -5.81
C ALA A 204 2.90 -11.43 -5.06
N THR A 205 3.58 -12.42 -5.64
CA THR A 205 3.76 -13.77 -5.06
C THR A 205 5.03 -13.91 -4.20
N THR A 206 5.61 -12.82 -3.70
CA THR A 206 6.93 -12.87 -3.06
C THR A 206 6.95 -13.82 -1.85
N ARG A 207 8.01 -14.62 -1.70
CA ARG A 207 8.20 -15.62 -0.64
C ARG A 207 7.87 -15.05 0.75
N PHE A 208 6.75 -15.47 1.31
CA PHE A 208 6.15 -14.88 2.50
C PHE A 208 6.90 -15.30 3.78
N LYS A 209 7.92 -14.52 4.16
CA LYS A 209 8.96 -14.88 5.16
C LYS A 209 8.44 -15.09 6.59
N VAL A 210 7.25 -14.59 6.93
CA VAL A 210 6.67 -14.67 8.29
C VAL A 210 5.43 -15.56 8.39
N ASP A 211 4.85 -15.99 7.27
CA ASP A 211 3.59 -16.75 7.28
C ASP A 211 3.72 -18.07 8.06
N GLY A 212 4.91 -18.69 8.07
CA GLY A 212 5.18 -19.87 8.90
C GLY A 212 5.24 -19.60 10.42
N LYS A 213 5.40 -18.33 10.84
CA LYS A 213 5.32 -17.93 12.25
C LYS A 213 3.87 -17.68 12.68
N HIS A 214 2.97 -17.39 11.74
CA HIS A 214 1.56 -17.11 11.98
C HIS A 214 0.68 -18.36 12.18
N GLN A 215 1.25 -19.56 12.05
CA GLN A 215 0.53 -20.83 12.18
C GLN A 215 0.43 -21.35 13.62
N ARG A 216 0.99 -20.65 14.62
CA ARG A 216 1.21 -21.19 15.97
C ARG A 216 0.36 -20.56 17.08
N ARG A 217 -0.64 -19.71 16.76
CA ARG A 217 -1.42 -18.93 17.75
C ARG A 217 -2.90 -18.89 17.38
N ASP A 218 -3.75 -18.48 18.34
CA ASP A 218 -5.21 -18.38 18.19
C ASP A 218 -5.68 -17.34 17.15
N SER A 219 -4.77 -16.47 16.70
CA SER A 219 -4.99 -15.51 15.62
C SER A 219 -5.15 -16.18 14.25
N ILE A 220 -6.17 -15.78 13.50
CA ILE A 220 -6.42 -16.31 12.15
C ILE A 220 -5.74 -15.43 11.12
N PHE A 221 -4.83 -15.99 10.32
CA PHE A 221 -4.16 -15.30 9.23
C PHE A 221 -4.62 -15.84 7.86
N GLU A 222 -5.09 -14.95 7.00
CA GLU A 222 -5.43 -15.24 5.61
C GLU A 222 -4.74 -14.23 4.68
N ARG A 223 -4.17 -14.70 3.58
CA ARG A 223 -3.48 -13.86 2.60
C ARG A 223 -4.22 -13.88 1.26
N LEU A 224 -4.67 -12.72 0.82
CA LEU A 224 -5.38 -12.53 -0.43
C LEU A 224 -4.42 -12.07 -1.52
N GLN A 225 -4.16 -12.94 -2.50
CA GLN A 225 -3.39 -12.56 -3.68
C GLN A 225 -4.30 -11.88 -4.72
N VAL A 226 -4.40 -10.56 -4.68
CA VAL A 226 -5.30 -9.77 -5.54
C VAL A 226 -4.86 -8.31 -5.60
N ASP A 227 -5.09 -7.66 -6.75
CA ASP A 227 -4.92 -6.20 -6.84
C ASP A 227 -6.06 -5.51 -6.08
N ILE A 228 -5.73 -4.51 -5.26
CA ILE A 228 -6.71 -3.75 -4.47
C ILE A 228 -7.78 -3.15 -5.38
N GLN A 229 -7.44 -2.78 -6.62
CA GLN A 229 -8.38 -2.30 -7.64
C GLN A 229 -9.59 -3.22 -7.83
N HIS A 230 -9.43 -4.52 -7.62
CA HIS A 230 -10.45 -5.55 -7.88
C HIS A 230 -10.94 -6.27 -6.61
N LEU A 231 -10.51 -5.85 -5.43
CA LEU A 231 -10.84 -6.53 -4.18
C LEU A 231 -12.21 -6.08 -3.64
N CYS A 232 -13.15 -7.00 -3.50
CA CYS A 232 -14.41 -6.80 -2.80
C CYS A 232 -14.37 -7.46 -1.42
N LEU A 233 -14.18 -6.66 -0.36
CA LEU A 233 -14.08 -7.17 1.01
C LEU A 233 -15.35 -7.90 1.48
N ASN A 234 -16.54 -7.49 1.02
CA ASN A 234 -17.81 -8.16 1.37
C ASN A 234 -17.90 -9.60 0.87
N LYS A 235 -17.09 -9.97 -0.13
CA LYS A 235 -17.04 -11.33 -0.69
C LYS A 235 -15.89 -12.15 -0.13
N VAL A 236 -15.15 -11.62 0.85
CA VAL A 236 -14.09 -12.37 1.53
C VAL A 236 -14.73 -13.25 2.60
N PRO A 237 -14.60 -14.59 2.52
CA PRO A 237 -15.36 -15.51 3.36
C PRO A 237 -15.18 -15.31 4.88
N ILE A 238 -13.98 -14.91 5.32
CA ILE A 238 -13.71 -14.70 6.74
C ILE A 238 -14.44 -13.46 7.31
N LEU A 239 -14.56 -12.41 6.49
CA LEU A 239 -15.28 -11.18 6.86
C LEU A 239 -16.78 -11.39 6.87
N GLU A 240 -17.31 -12.12 5.88
CA GLU A 240 -18.74 -12.44 5.78
C GLU A 240 -19.23 -13.27 6.98
N LYS A 241 -18.40 -14.21 7.45
CA LYS A 241 -18.74 -15.12 8.56
C LYS A 241 -18.71 -14.46 9.93
N LYS A 242 -17.67 -13.68 10.24
CA LYS A 242 -17.51 -13.11 11.60
C LYS A 242 -18.02 -11.68 11.74
N LYS A 243 -18.08 -10.90 10.65
CA LYS A 243 -18.52 -9.49 10.63
C LYS A 243 -17.84 -8.61 11.70
N LEU A 244 -16.56 -8.88 11.99
CA LEU A 244 -15.79 -8.08 12.95
C LEU A 244 -15.50 -6.69 12.38
N PRO A 245 -15.48 -5.64 13.22
CA PRO A 245 -14.99 -4.33 12.85
C PRO A 245 -13.59 -4.41 12.24
N VAL A 246 -13.42 -3.75 11.10
CA VAL A 246 -12.19 -3.78 10.31
C VAL A 246 -11.26 -2.62 10.70
N VAL A 247 -9.98 -2.91 10.81
CA VAL A 247 -8.91 -1.90 10.89
C VAL A 247 -8.03 -2.02 9.65
N GLY A 248 -8.11 -1.04 8.76
CA GLY A 248 -7.27 -0.98 7.56
C GLY A 248 -5.91 -0.38 7.87
N MET A 249 -4.82 -1.07 7.54
CA MET A 249 -3.46 -0.61 7.81
C MET A 249 -2.52 -0.79 6.62
N GLY A 250 -1.47 0.03 6.55
CA GLY A 250 -0.47 -0.08 5.49
C GLY A 250 0.81 0.68 5.81
N LYS A 251 1.96 0.08 5.46
CA LYS A 251 3.28 0.72 5.58
C LYS A 251 3.90 0.86 4.21
N HIS A 252 4.00 2.11 3.76
CA HIS A 252 4.46 2.49 2.42
C HIS A 252 3.56 1.96 1.30
N LEU A 253 2.25 2.09 1.47
CA LEU A 253 1.30 1.72 0.44
C LEU A 253 1.44 2.68 -0.76
N CYS A 254 2.08 2.20 -1.83
CA CYS A 254 2.63 3.10 -2.85
C CYS A 254 1.57 3.70 -3.79
N GLY A 255 1.65 5.01 -4.03
CA GLY A 255 0.92 5.69 -5.10
C GLY A 255 -0.59 5.48 -5.05
N ALA A 256 -1.17 5.10 -6.19
CA ALA A 256 -2.60 4.81 -6.34
C ALA A 256 -3.13 3.74 -5.36
N ALA A 257 -2.29 2.84 -4.84
CA ALA A 257 -2.74 1.78 -3.94
C ALA A 257 -3.34 2.33 -2.64
N THR A 258 -2.87 3.49 -2.16
CA THR A 258 -3.47 4.17 -1.00
C THR A 258 -4.90 4.57 -1.30
N ASP A 259 -5.12 5.23 -2.44
CA ASP A 259 -6.45 5.72 -2.83
C ASP A 259 -7.42 4.56 -3.13
N LEU A 260 -6.93 3.48 -3.75
CA LEU A 260 -7.67 2.23 -3.94
C LEU A 260 -8.06 1.58 -2.61
N ALA A 261 -7.17 1.56 -1.61
CA ALA A 261 -7.44 0.99 -0.29
C ALA A 261 -8.44 1.82 0.51
N LEU A 262 -8.33 3.16 0.47
CA LEU A 262 -9.33 4.04 1.06
C LEU A 262 -10.71 3.76 0.46
N ARG A 263 -10.82 3.71 -0.88
CA ARG A 263 -12.07 3.37 -1.57
C ARG A 263 -12.60 1.98 -1.17
N CYS A 264 -11.73 0.99 -1.13
CA CYS A 264 -12.07 -0.38 -0.71
C CYS A 264 -12.71 -0.42 0.68
N LEU A 265 -12.16 0.34 1.64
CA LEU A 265 -12.65 0.38 3.02
C LEU A 265 -13.94 1.20 3.17
N VAL A 266 -13.97 2.42 2.63
CA VAL A 266 -15.01 3.41 2.98
C VAL A 266 -16.13 3.58 1.96
N GLU A 267 -15.96 3.07 0.73
CA GLU A 267 -17.03 3.03 -0.27
C GLU A 267 -17.52 1.60 -0.44
N SER A 268 -16.66 0.72 -0.94
CA SER A 268 -17.06 -0.62 -1.35
C SER A 268 -17.46 -1.52 -0.19
N TYR A 269 -16.76 -1.42 0.95
CA TYR A 269 -17.06 -2.23 2.13
C TYR A 269 -18.14 -1.56 3.00
N ALA A 270 -17.91 -0.33 3.46
CA ALA A 270 -18.82 0.34 4.39
C ALA A 270 -20.25 0.52 3.84
N ALA A 271 -20.42 1.00 2.60
CA ALA A 271 -21.75 1.27 2.04
C ALA A 271 -22.59 -0.01 1.83
N CYS A 272 -21.94 -1.15 1.58
CA CYS A 272 -22.65 -2.42 1.43
C CYS A 272 -23.14 -2.98 2.77
N CYS A 273 -22.41 -2.74 3.87
CA CYS A 273 -22.84 -3.14 5.20
C CYS A 273 -24.08 -2.34 5.63
N ASP A 274 -24.15 -1.05 5.29
CA ASP A 274 -25.30 -0.20 5.59
C ASP A 274 -26.54 -0.63 4.78
N ALA A 275 -26.36 -0.97 3.49
CA ALA A 275 -27.45 -1.45 2.64
C ALA A 275 -27.98 -2.86 3.00
N GLN A 276 -27.17 -3.71 3.66
CA GLN A 276 -27.63 -5.02 4.14
C GLN A 276 -28.39 -4.94 5.47
N ASN A 277 -28.30 -3.83 6.19
CA ASN A 277 -29.05 -3.60 7.44
C ASN A 277 -30.47 -3.04 7.20
N GLU A 278 -30.78 -2.57 5.98
CA GLU A 278 -32.14 -2.22 5.56
C GLU A 278 -32.77 -3.41 4.81
N GLU A 279 -33.43 -4.32 5.53
CA GLU A 279 -34.30 -5.31 4.87
C GLU A 279 -35.49 -4.61 4.18
N PRO A 280 -35.89 -5.06 2.97
CA PRO A 280 -37.07 -4.53 2.31
C PRO A 280 -38.33 -4.91 3.11
N ALA A 281 -39.14 -3.90 3.45
CA ALA A 281 -40.36 -4.04 4.25
C ALA A 281 -41.21 -5.26 3.82
N PRO A 282 -41.65 -6.11 4.76
CA PRO A 282 -42.42 -7.28 4.42
C PRO A 282 -43.75 -6.85 3.80
N LYS A 283 -44.03 -7.37 2.59
CA LYS A 283 -45.33 -7.23 1.95
C LYS A 283 -46.38 -7.84 2.86
N ARG A 284 -47.31 -7.00 3.34
CA ARG A 284 -48.53 -7.36 4.07
C ARG A 284 -49.22 -8.57 3.43
N SER A 285 -49.25 -9.72 4.11
CA SER A 285 -50.26 -10.74 3.91
C SER A 285 -51.45 -10.44 4.84
N ARG A 286 -52.65 -10.58 4.29
CA ARG A 286 -53.93 -10.37 4.98
C ARG A 286 -54.18 -11.47 6.02
N THR A 287 -54.88 -11.03 7.05
CA THR A 287 -55.47 -11.68 8.22
C THR A 287 -55.94 -13.12 8.04
N ASP A 288 -55.68 -13.96 9.05
CA ASP A 288 -56.73 -14.71 9.76
C ASP A 288 -56.25 -15.14 11.17
N GLN A 289 -57.19 -15.10 12.12
CA GLN A 289 -57.02 -15.27 13.57
C GLN A 289 -56.89 -16.73 14.01
N ALA A 290 -56.04 -17.01 15.02
CA ALA A 290 -56.37 -17.90 16.14
C ALA A 290 -55.30 -17.80 17.26
N GLU A 291 -55.77 -17.64 18.49
CA GLU A 291 -55.03 -17.58 19.76
C GLU A 291 -54.35 -18.92 20.13
N VAL A 292 -53.21 -18.90 20.84
CA VAL A 292 -52.91 -19.65 22.09
C VAL A 292 -51.61 -19.08 22.73
N ALA A 293 -51.62 -19.00 24.05
CA ALA A 293 -50.67 -18.31 24.94
C ALA A 293 -49.33 -19.05 25.26
N SER A 294 -48.43 -18.30 25.91
CA SER A 294 -47.24 -18.70 26.71
C SER A 294 -45.97 -19.07 25.90
N ASN A 295 -44.73 -18.68 26.21
CA ASN A 295 -44.05 -18.33 27.46
C ASN A 295 -42.83 -17.40 27.22
N ASN A 296 -42.39 -16.74 28.31
CA ASN A 296 -41.20 -15.87 28.39
C ASN A 296 -39.88 -16.55 27.97
N SER A 297 -39.04 -15.82 27.25
CA SER A 297 -37.60 -15.75 27.52
C SER A 297 -37.06 -14.41 27.02
N ALA A 298 -36.59 -13.61 27.98
CA ALA A 298 -35.92 -12.35 27.75
C ALA A 298 -34.61 -12.60 26.99
N ASP A 299 -34.56 -12.21 25.73
CA ASP A 299 -33.30 -11.92 25.05
C ASP A 299 -33.07 -10.42 25.12
N ASN A 300 -32.01 -10.06 25.84
CA ASN A 300 -31.46 -8.72 25.94
C ASN A 300 -31.24 -8.17 24.52
N GLU A 301 -32.10 -7.26 24.08
CA GLU A 301 -31.75 -6.27 23.06
C GLU A 301 -30.63 -5.39 23.63
N SER A 302 -29.40 -5.87 23.51
CA SER A 302 -28.23 -5.01 23.63
C SER A 302 -28.32 -4.01 22.48
N SER A 303 -28.61 -2.77 22.85
CA SER A 303 -28.43 -1.56 22.05
C SER A 303 -27.41 -1.75 20.92
N LYS A 304 -27.89 -1.91 19.68
CA LYS A 304 -27.05 -1.83 18.48
C LYS A 304 -26.52 -0.39 18.40
N ALA A 305 -25.42 -0.14 19.09
CA ALA A 305 -24.63 1.05 18.92
C ALA A 305 -24.23 1.13 17.44
N ASP A 306 -24.43 2.30 16.86
CA ASP A 306 -24.17 2.69 15.48
C ASP A 306 -22.67 2.57 15.16
N CYS A 307 -22.17 1.33 15.07
CA CYS A 307 -20.76 1.01 14.96
C CYS A 307 -20.43 0.78 13.49
N LYS A 308 -19.72 1.74 12.89
CA LYS A 308 -19.25 1.62 11.51
C LYS A 308 -18.44 0.34 11.31
N PRO A 309 -18.61 -0.36 10.17
CA PRO A 309 -17.91 -1.62 9.89
C PRO A 309 -16.39 -1.48 9.80
N VAL A 310 -15.88 -0.26 9.58
CA VAL A 310 -14.45 0.07 9.64
C VAL A 310 -14.19 0.91 10.88
N ALA A 311 -13.57 0.30 11.90
CA ALA A 311 -13.22 0.90 13.18
C ALA A 311 -12.05 1.90 13.07
N GLY A 312 -11.15 1.71 12.10
CA GLY A 312 -10.06 2.65 11.89
C GLY A 312 -9.23 2.39 10.65
N ILE A 313 -8.49 3.42 10.24
CA ILE A 313 -7.57 3.41 9.11
C ILE A 313 -6.24 4.00 9.57
N VAL A 314 -5.12 3.31 9.31
CA VAL A 314 -3.77 3.75 9.67
C VAL A 314 -2.79 3.45 8.54
N ILE A 315 -2.46 4.44 7.72
CA ILE A 315 -1.62 4.26 6.52
C ILE A 315 -0.45 5.24 6.56
N ALA A 316 0.78 4.72 6.52
CA ALA A 316 1.97 5.53 6.31
C ALA A 316 2.06 5.93 4.84
N LEU A 317 1.91 7.23 4.58
CA LEU A 317 1.83 7.79 3.23
C LEU A 317 3.23 7.93 2.64
N CYS A 318 3.38 7.50 1.39
CA CYS A 318 4.64 7.61 0.66
C CYS A 318 4.37 7.62 -0.85
N CYS A 319 5.42 7.83 -1.63
CA CYS A 319 5.39 7.64 -3.08
C CYS A 319 4.27 8.43 -3.80
N HIS A 320 4.03 9.69 -3.39
CA HIS A 320 3.05 10.55 -4.05
C HIS A 320 3.26 10.64 -5.56
N HIS A 321 4.51 10.55 -6.02
CA HIS A 321 4.89 10.47 -7.43
C HIS A 321 4.39 9.23 -8.20
N LYS A 322 3.73 8.28 -7.54
CA LYS A 322 3.05 7.12 -8.14
C LYS A 322 1.53 7.22 -8.04
N CYS A 323 0.99 8.32 -7.52
CA CYS A 323 -0.46 8.54 -7.54
C CYS A 323 -0.93 8.72 -8.98
N ASP A 324 -2.16 8.30 -9.26
CA ASP A 324 -2.79 8.47 -10.55
C ASP A 324 -4.14 9.16 -10.36
N TRP A 325 -4.43 10.17 -11.19
CA TRP A 325 -5.68 10.92 -11.11
C TRP A 325 -6.90 10.00 -11.16
N THR A 326 -6.84 8.95 -11.98
CA THR A 326 -7.91 7.97 -12.15
C THR A 326 -8.29 7.28 -10.84
N HIS A 327 -7.34 7.08 -9.93
CA HIS A 327 -7.63 6.38 -8.69
C HIS A 327 -7.75 7.31 -7.49
N TYR A 328 -7.19 8.53 -7.61
CA TYR A 328 -7.16 9.53 -6.55
C TYR A 328 -8.56 9.82 -5.99
N VAL A 329 -8.68 9.79 -4.66
CA VAL A 329 -9.97 9.98 -3.97
C VAL A 329 -10.34 11.45 -3.75
N GLY A 330 -9.34 12.34 -3.71
CA GLY A 330 -9.53 13.77 -3.42
C GLY A 330 -9.82 14.64 -4.64
N ARG A 331 -10.41 14.09 -5.72
CA ARG A 331 -10.65 14.87 -6.95
C ARG A 331 -11.59 16.05 -6.73
N GLU A 332 -12.63 15.86 -5.94
CA GLU A 332 -13.60 16.93 -5.63
C GLU A 332 -12.96 18.09 -4.89
N PHE A 333 -12.04 17.79 -3.96
CA PHE A 333 -11.21 18.81 -3.32
C PHE A 333 -10.34 19.56 -4.35
N PHE A 334 -9.64 18.85 -5.24
CA PHE A 334 -8.83 19.49 -6.28
C PHE A 334 -9.68 20.43 -7.15
N LYS A 335 -10.86 19.97 -7.59
CA LYS A 335 -11.80 20.78 -8.35
C LYS A 335 -12.27 22.02 -7.57
N SER A 336 -12.57 21.88 -6.28
CA SER A 336 -13.06 22.98 -5.44
C SER A 336 -12.03 24.11 -5.28
N VAL A 337 -10.74 23.78 -5.28
CA VAL A 337 -9.64 24.76 -5.25
C VAL A 337 -9.16 25.20 -6.64
N GLY A 338 -9.90 24.84 -7.70
CA GLY A 338 -9.63 25.25 -9.08
C GLY A 338 -8.46 24.53 -9.74
N LEU A 339 -8.15 23.30 -9.30
CA LEU A 339 -7.12 22.44 -9.86
C LEU A 339 -7.76 21.27 -10.63
N GLY A 340 -7.06 20.81 -11.65
CA GLY A 340 -7.50 19.71 -12.49
C GLY A 340 -6.49 18.57 -12.60
N PRO A 341 -6.75 17.63 -13.51
CA PRO A 341 -5.87 16.49 -13.82
C PRO A 341 -4.47 16.91 -14.27
N VAL A 342 -4.36 18.04 -15.01
CA VAL A 342 -3.09 18.58 -15.50
C VAL A 342 -2.23 19.05 -14.34
N GLU A 343 -2.78 19.90 -13.46
CA GLU A 343 -2.07 20.37 -12.26
C GLU A 343 -1.73 19.20 -11.34
N PHE A 344 -2.66 18.26 -11.13
CA PHE A 344 -2.40 17.07 -10.32
C PHE A 344 -1.20 16.28 -10.85
N HIS A 345 -1.13 16.03 -12.16
CA HIS A 345 0.01 15.32 -12.75
C HIS A 345 1.33 16.07 -12.52
N CYS A 346 1.35 17.39 -12.66
CA CYS A 346 2.54 18.19 -12.36
C CYS A 346 2.92 18.11 -10.87
N PHE A 347 1.97 18.30 -9.95
CA PHE A 347 2.22 18.26 -8.50
C PHE A 347 2.60 16.88 -8.01
N GLN A 348 2.00 15.83 -8.57
CA GLN A 348 2.41 14.44 -8.39
C GLN A 348 3.89 14.27 -8.70
N ARG A 349 4.39 14.84 -9.80
CA ARG A 349 5.82 14.73 -10.15
C ARG A 349 6.69 15.64 -9.27
N MET A 350 6.28 16.88 -9.04
CA MET A 350 6.99 17.84 -8.18
C MET A 350 7.08 17.35 -6.72
N SER A 351 6.17 16.47 -6.28
CA SER A 351 6.23 15.86 -4.93
C SER A 351 7.54 15.12 -4.63
N SER A 352 8.27 14.62 -5.64
CA SER A 352 9.57 13.98 -5.42
C SER A 352 10.64 14.97 -4.96
N TRP A 353 10.46 16.26 -5.22
CA TRP A 353 11.39 17.31 -4.81
C TRP A 353 11.56 17.41 -3.29
N ALA A 354 10.54 17.00 -2.52
CA ALA A 354 10.62 16.90 -1.07
C ALA A 354 11.77 16.00 -0.58
N THR A 355 12.21 15.06 -1.41
CA THR A 355 13.23 14.05 -1.08
C THR A 355 14.57 14.26 -1.78
N CYS A 356 14.69 15.27 -2.66
CA CYS A 356 15.87 15.48 -3.50
C CYS A 356 17.16 15.77 -2.70
N GLY A 357 17.07 16.35 -1.50
CA GLY A 357 18.25 16.74 -0.71
C GLY A 357 19.04 15.60 -0.05
N MET A 358 18.53 14.37 -0.02
CA MET A 358 19.21 13.26 0.68
C MET A 358 20.39 12.67 -0.11
N ARG A 359 20.48 12.91 -1.43
CA ARG A 359 21.55 12.34 -2.28
C ARG A 359 22.94 12.95 -1.98
N GLU A 360 23.01 14.17 -1.47
CA GLU A 360 24.28 14.86 -1.21
C GLU A 360 24.95 14.42 0.10
N THR A 361 24.16 14.03 1.11
CA THR A 361 24.67 13.56 2.40
C THR A 361 25.15 12.10 2.34
N THR A 362 24.49 11.23 1.57
CA THR A 362 24.93 9.83 1.44
C THR A 362 26.25 9.70 0.69
N ASN A 363 26.48 10.52 -0.35
CA ASN A 363 27.73 10.52 -1.11
C ASN A 363 28.94 11.03 -0.28
N LYS A 364 28.72 11.87 0.74
CA LYS A 364 29.78 12.31 1.66
C LYS A 364 30.10 11.28 2.75
N ALA A 365 29.10 10.51 3.21
CA ALA A 365 29.29 9.48 4.23
C ALA A 365 29.92 8.18 3.67
N SER A 366 29.70 7.86 2.40
CA SER A 366 30.25 6.65 1.76
C SER A 366 31.74 6.74 1.37
N ALA A 367 32.40 7.85 1.63
CA ALA A 367 33.82 8.05 1.30
C ALA A 367 34.79 7.56 2.40
N SER A 368 34.30 7.20 3.59
CA SER A 368 35.17 6.95 4.76
C SER A 368 35.20 5.53 5.32
N GLU A 369 34.43 4.55 4.85
CA GLU A 369 34.51 3.18 5.39
C GLU A 369 34.41 2.11 4.30
N ALA A 370 35.57 1.53 3.96
CA ALA A 370 35.67 0.36 3.10
C ALA A 370 36.27 -0.81 3.90
N SER A 371 35.41 -1.66 4.46
CA SER A 371 35.60 -3.11 4.61
C SER A 371 34.49 -3.68 5.49
N GLU A 372 33.69 -4.60 4.95
CA GLU A 372 33.35 -5.91 5.54
C GLU A 372 32.17 -6.58 4.82
N GLU A 373 32.19 -7.91 4.87
CA GLU A 373 31.54 -8.86 3.98
C GLU A 373 30.00 -8.90 4.13
N GLN A 374 29.28 -8.67 3.02
CA GLN A 374 27.82 -8.84 2.96
C GLN A 374 27.42 -10.30 2.75
N THR A 375 26.81 -10.89 3.77
CA THR A 375 25.92 -12.04 3.60
C THR A 375 24.63 -11.59 2.92
N GLY A 376 24.22 -12.34 1.89
CA GLY A 376 23.19 -11.92 0.93
C GLY A 376 21.78 -11.94 1.51
N ASP A 377 21.24 -10.76 1.81
CA ASP A 377 19.80 -10.53 1.96
C ASP A 377 19.46 -9.09 1.50
N THR A 378 19.77 -8.77 0.24
CA THR A 378 19.44 -7.45 -0.34
C THR A 378 17.96 -7.41 -0.72
N GLU A 379 17.17 -6.69 0.08
CA GLU A 379 15.78 -6.34 -0.25
C GLU A 379 15.77 -5.39 -1.46
N GLU A 380 15.20 -5.82 -2.60
CA GLU A 380 15.26 -5.14 -3.91
C GLU A 380 14.43 -3.84 -4.02
N HIS A 381 13.98 -3.23 -2.92
CA HIS A 381 13.04 -2.10 -2.98
C HIS A 381 13.67 -0.69 -2.90
N GLU A 382 14.96 -0.55 -2.57
CA GLU A 382 15.63 0.78 -2.62
C GLU A 382 16.53 0.98 -3.86
N GLN A 383 17.00 -0.09 -4.53
CA GLN A 383 17.94 0.04 -5.67
C GLN A 383 17.30 0.28 -7.04
N ALA A 384 15.97 0.20 -7.18
CA ALA A 384 15.27 0.49 -8.44
C ALA A 384 14.86 1.98 -8.61
N PHE A 385 14.97 2.79 -7.55
CA PHE A 385 14.57 4.21 -7.54
C PHE A 385 15.57 5.16 -8.24
N SER A 386 16.72 4.65 -8.70
CA SER A 386 17.86 5.46 -9.14
C SER A 386 17.98 5.69 -10.65
N LYS A 387 17.05 5.19 -11.48
CA LYS A 387 17.20 5.24 -12.96
C LYS A 387 16.11 5.95 -13.76
N ILE A 388 15.15 6.60 -13.11
CA ILE A 388 14.17 7.42 -13.85
C ILE A 388 14.47 8.88 -13.53
N GLU A 389 15.01 9.56 -14.54
CA GLU A 389 15.24 11.01 -14.64
C GLU A 389 16.40 11.58 -13.83
N SER A 390 17.61 11.14 -14.17
CA SER A 390 18.80 12.00 -14.17
C SER A 390 19.11 12.38 -15.62
N GLY A 391 18.22 13.15 -16.25
CA GLY A 391 18.57 13.95 -17.43
C GLY A 391 19.26 15.24 -16.97
N PRO A 392 20.00 15.95 -17.84
CA PRO A 392 20.59 17.23 -17.49
C PRO A 392 19.46 18.18 -17.08
N ASP A 393 19.48 18.62 -15.82
CA ASP A 393 18.41 19.32 -15.14
C ASP A 393 18.39 20.79 -15.59
N THR A 394 17.71 21.08 -16.69
CA THR A 394 17.51 22.45 -17.22
C THR A 394 16.82 23.38 -16.21
N LEU A 395 16.21 22.81 -15.16
CA LEU A 395 15.55 23.52 -14.07
C LEU A 395 16.50 23.85 -12.89
N GLN A 396 17.75 23.36 -12.89
CA GLN A 396 18.66 23.46 -11.74
C GLN A 396 19.16 24.89 -11.45
N GLY A 397 18.83 25.85 -12.32
CA GLY A 397 19.09 27.28 -12.13
C GLY A 397 17.87 28.15 -11.82
N ILE A 398 16.65 27.59 -11.76
CA ILE A 398 15.41 28.38 -11.57
C ILE A 398 14.98 28.43 -10.09
N LEU A 399 15.19 27.35 -9.35
CA LEU A 399 14.82 27.22 -7.94
C LEU A 399 15.99 26.66 -7.15
N THR A 400 16.19 27.18 -5.95
CA THR A 400 17.13 26.63 -4.97
C THR A 400 16.71 25.23 -4.52
N VAL A 401 17.64 24.49 -3.91
CA VAL A 401 17.36 23.16 -3.37
C VAL A 401 16.32 23.23 -2.26
N GLU A 402 16.36 24.28 -1.46
CA GLU A 402 15.44 24.57 -0.36
C GLU A 402 14.03 24.84 -0.88
N GLU A 403 13.87 25.73 -1.87
CA GLU A 403 12.57 26.00 -2.50
C GLU A 403 11.97 24.74 -3.13
N ARG A 404 12.79 23.91 -3.80
CA ARG A 404 12.35 22.63 -4.36
C ARG A 404 11.79 21.70 -3.27
N LYS A 405 12.48 21.61 -2.12
CA LYS A 405 12.03 20.79 -0.98
C LYS A 405 10.70 21.31 -0.42
N GLU A 406 10.55 22.62 -0.27
CA GLU A 406 9.32 23.25 0.20
C GLU A 406 8.15 23.01 -0.75
N ILE A 407 8.36 23.25 -2.06
CA ILE A 407 7.35 23.02 -3.10
C ILE A 407 6.95 21.55 -3.16
N GLY A 408 7.91 20.64 -3.13
CA GLY A 408 7.63 19.21 -3.12
C GLY A 408 6.85 18.78 -1.89
N SER A 409 7.19 19.33 -0.72
CA SER A 409 6.45 19.07 0.53
C SER A 409 5.02 19.60 0.45
N LEU A 410 4.82 20.79 -0.11
CA LEU A 410 3.51 21.37 -0.32
C LEU A 410 2.65 20.54 -1.30
N CYS A 411 3.25 20.02 -2.38
CA CYS A 411 2.57 19.09 -3.29
C CYS A 411 2.08 17.83 -2.56
N LYS A 412 2.94 17.22 -1.73
CA LYS A 412 2.56 16.06 -0.91
C LYS A 412 1.37 16.40 0.01
N ARG A 413 1.46 17.53 0.72
CA ARG A 413 0.44 18.01 1.66
C ARG A 413 -0.90 18.25 0.99
N LEU A 414 -0.92 18.89 -0.18
CA LEU A 414 -2.14 19.13 -0.94
C LEU A 414 -2.81 17.82 -1.36
N ILE A 415 -2.03 16.85 -1.87
CA ILE A 415 -2.55 15.52 -2.24
C ILE A 415 -3.11 14.79 -1.00
N ASP A 416 -2.42 14.87 0.14
CA ASP A 416 -2.88 14.21 1.36
C ASP A 416 -4.12 14.90 1.96
N HIS A 417 -4.26 16.21 1.81
CA HIS A 417 -5.45 16.95 2.26
C HIS A 417 -6.72 16.48 1.54
N GLY A 418 -6.66 16.26 0.22
CA GLY A 418 -7.81 15.70 -0.49
C GLY A 418 -8.21 14.31 0.01
N ARG A 419 -7.28 13.51 0.57
CA ARG A 419 -7.60 12.23 1.22
C ARG A 419 -8.28 12.43 2.58
N ILE A 420 -7.90 13.48 3.32
CA ILE A 420 -8.55 13.87 4.58
C ILE A 420 -9.99 14.30 4.33
N GLU A 421 -10.23 15.22 3.39
CA GLU A 421 -11.59 15.66 3.07
C GLU A 421 -12.47 14.50 2.60
N TYR A 422 -11.92 13.64 1.74
CA TYR A 422 -12.63 12.46 1.27
C TYR A 422 -13.10 11.53 2.40
N LEU A 423 -12.26 11.33 3.43
CA LEU A 423 -12.61 10.53 4.61
C LEU A 423 -13.59 11.26 5.53
N GLN A 424 -13.42 12.56 5.73
CA GLN A 424 -14.32 13.39 6.53
C GLN A 424 -15.73 13.42 5.97
N GLN A 425 -15.88 13.55 4.64
CA GLN A 425 -17.17 13.45 3.94
C GLN A 425 -17.87 12.10 4.16
N ARG A 426 -17.12 11.05 4.52
CA ARG A 426 -17.66 9.71 4.84
C ARG A 426 -17.78 9.48 6.35
N GLY A 427 -17.77 10.56 7.13
CA GLY A 427 -17.98 10.57 8.57
C GLY A 427 -16.85 9.93 9.36
N TYR A 428 -15.60 10.14 8.94
CA TYR A 428 -14.42 9.81 9.72
C TYR A 428 -13.72 11.07 10.21
N LYS A 429 -13.26 11.04 11.46
CA LYS A 429 -12.29 11.99 11.97
C LYS A 429 -10.91 11.58 11.47
N ALA A 430 -10.48 12.17 10.36
CA ALA A 430 -9.19 11.90 9.73
C ALA A 430 -8.13 12.96 10.10
N VAL A 431 -6.89 12.53 10.34
CA VAL A 431 -5.76 13.36 10.75
C VAL A 431 -4.48 12.94 10.03
N LEU A 432 -3.68 13.92 9.63
CA LEU A 432 -2.29 13.75 9.21
C LEU A 432 -1.35 14.16 10.35
N GLN A 433 -0.32 13.36 10.59
CA GLN A 433 0.68 13.65 11.63
C GLN A 433 2.05 13.10 11.27
N TYR A 434 3.10 13.72 11.81
CA TYR A 434 4.44 13.16 11.71
C TYR A 434 4.59 12.02 12.70
N TYR A 435 4.73 10.79 12.20
CA TYR A 435 4.86 9.61 13.06
C TYR A 435 6.31 9.21 13.31
N ILE A 436 7.27 9.77 12.58
CA ILE A 436 8.68 9.50 12.79
C ILE A 436 9.53 10.72 12.45
N GLU A 437 10.71 10.81 13.04
CA GLU A 437 11.66 11.88 12.77
C GLU A 437 12.09 11.87 11.30
N SER A 438 12.23 13.06 10.71
CA SER A 438 12.71 13.23 9.33
C SER A 438 14.12 12.65 9.12
N ALA A 439 14.94 12.63 10.19
CA ALA A 439 16.25 12.00 10.20
C ALA A 439 16.22 10.48 9.96
N VAL A 440 15.13 9.80 10.33
CA VAL A 440 14.95 8.36 10.09
C VAL A 440 14.34 8.11 8.72
N SER A 441 13.34 8.92 8.32
CA SER A 441 12.74 8.83 7.01
C SER A 441 12.07 10.14 6.61
N LEU A 442 12.24 10.55 5.34
CA LEU A 442 11.48 11.66 4.76
C LEU A 442 10.03 11.28 4.38
N GLU A 443 9.70 9.99 4.40
CA GLU A 443 8.33 9.48 4.26
C GLU A 443 7.78 9.21 5.68
N ASN A 444 7.52 10.30 6.40
CA ASN A 444 7.21 10.29 7.84
C ASN A 444 5.81 10.75 8.19
N VAL A 445 4.88 10.71 7.23
CA VAL A 445 3.51 11.18 7.40
C VAL A 445 2.59 9.98 7.55
N LEU A 446 1.77 10.00 8.59
CA LEU A 446 0.77 8.99 8.86
C LEU A 446 -0.63 9.57 8.69
N LEU A 447 -1.42 8.93 7.83
CA LEU A 447 -2.86 9.14 7.76
C LEU A 447 -3.53 8.23 8.78
N THR A 448 -4.28 8.83 9.69
CA THR A 448 -5.15 8.10 10.62
C THR A 448 -6.58 8.54 10.46
N ALA A 449 -7.53 7.62 10.61
CA ALA A 449 -8.95 7.95 10.59
C ALA A 449 -9.73 6.98 11.47
N VAL A 450 -10.66 7.51 12.27
CA VAL A 450 -11.61 6.74 13.09
C VAL A 450 -13.03 7.30 12.87
N PRO A 451 -14.10 6.50 13.05
CA PRO A 451 -15.47 7.00 12.95
C PRO A 451 -15.67 8.26 13.79
N SER A 452 -16.32 9.28 13.21
CA SER A 452 -16.73 10.46 13.97
C SER A 452 -17.80 10.04 14.99
N PRO A 453 -17.75 10.53 16.25
CA PRO A 453 -18.83 10.28 17.21
C PRO A 453 -20.15 10.78 16.62
N SER A 454 -21.18 9.95 16.62
CA SER A 454 -22.54 10.40 16.28
C SER A 454 -22.94 11.49 17.26
N LEU A 455 -23.17 12.70 16.77
CA LEU A 455 -23.79 13.76 17.55
C LEU A 455 -25.23 13.34 17.80
N ILE A 456 -25.48 12.65 18.92
CA ILE A 456 -26.83 12.55 19.47
C ILE A 456 -27.22 13.99 19.83
N PRO A 457 -28.28 14.58 19.26
CA PRO A 457 -28.76 15.86 19.73
C PRO A 457 -29.12 15.68 21.20
N GLU A 458 -28.51 16.45 22.10
CA GLU A 458 -28.99 16.49 23.47
C GLU A 458 -30.49 16.81 23.44
N PRO A 459 -31.34 16.03 24.14
CA PRO A 459 -32.74 16.36 24.25
C PRO A 459 -32.83 17.72 24.93
N THR A 460 -33.37 18.70 24.18
CA THR A 460 -33.70 20.06 24.65
C THR A 460 -34.56 20.06 25.88
#